data_AF-A0A5K1D776-F1
#
_entry.id   AF-A0A5K1D776-F1
#
_cell.length_a   1.000
_cell.length_b   1.000
_cell.length_c   1.000
_cell.angle_alpha   90.00
_cell.angle_beta   90.00
_cell.angle_gamma   90.00
#
_symmetry.space_group_name_H-M   'P 1'
#
loop_
_entity.id
_entity.type
_entity.pdbx_description
1 polymer ?
#
loop_
_entity_poly.entity_id
_entity_poly.type
_entity_poly.pdbx_seq_one_letter_code
_entity_poly.pdbx_strand_id
1 'polypeptide(L)' 'WVEENRLHHLTFARQKLSYCYFSAAATLFAPEMATARMSWAKNGVLTTVVDDFFDIGGSREELENLIELVQ' A
#
# COMPACT_ATOMS: atom_id res chain seq x y z
N TRP A 1 8.38 -8.28 3.82
CA TRP A 1 7.80 -6.92 4.04
C TRP A 1 6.31 -6.94 4.35
N VAL A 2 5.41 -7.43 3.49
CA VAL A 2 3.96 -7.50 3.79
C VAL A 2 3.67 -8.32 5.06
N GLU A 3 4.28 -9.51 5.16
CA GLU A 3 4.17 -10.36 6.35
C GLU A 3 4.86 -9.75 7.57
N GLU A 4 6.11 -9.28 7.42
CA GLU A 4 6.88 -8.60 8.47
C GLU A 4 6.13 -7.42 9.11
N ASN A 5 5.42 -6.63 8.31
CA ASN A 5 4.63 -5.48 8.77
C ASN A 5 3.16 -5.83 9.05
N ARG A 6 2.81 -7.12 9.02
CA ARG A 6 1.47 -7.65 9.34
C ARG A 6 0.33 -7.08 8.50
N LEU A 7 0.61 -6.56 7.30
CA LEU A 7 -0.41 -5.99 6.39
C LEU A 7 -1.40 -7.05 5.88
N HIS A 8 -1.01 -8.32 5.90
CA HIS A 8 -1.88 -9.46 5.59
C HIS A 8 -2.96 -9.74 6.65
N HIS A 9 -2.84 -9.18 7.87
CA HIS A 9 -3.87 -9.27 8.90
C HIS A 9 -4.98 -8.23 8.73
N LEU A 10 -4.78 -7.24 7.86
CA LEU A 10 -5.80 -6.22 7.55
C LEU A 10 -6.87 -6.88 6.66
N THR A 11 -7.88 -7.46 7.29
CA THR A 11 -8.94 -8.23 6.60
C THR A 11 -9.82 -7.38 5.70
N PHE A 12 -9.85 -6.06 5.92
CA PHE A 12 -10.51 -5.09 5.05
C PHE A 12 -9.72 -4.82 3.75
N ALA A 13 -8.40 -5.02 3.76
CA ALA A 13 -7.53 -4.61 2.67
C ALA A 13 -7.26 -5.74 1.67
N ARG A 14 -7.41 -5.43 0.39
CA ARG A 14 -7.09 -6.32 -0.71
C ARG A 14 -5.58 -6.49 -0.82
N GLN A 15 -5.12 -7.73 -0.94
CA GLN A 15 -3.71 -8.02 -1.13
C GLN A 15 -3.29 -7.74 -2.59
N LYS A 16 -2.71 -6.57 -2.84
CA LYS A 16 -2.32 -6.09 -4.18
C LYS A 16 -0.81 -6.12 -4.45
N LEU A 17 -0.02 -6.82 -3.62
CA LEU A 17 1.45 -6.88 -3.75
C LEU A 17 1.91 -7.22 -5.17
N SER A 18 1.41 -8.30 -5.77
CA SER A 18 1.82 -8.72 -7.11
C SER A 18 1.45 -7.68 -8.18
N TYR A 19 0.28 -7.05 -8.05
CA TYR A 19 -0.17 -5.99 -8.95
C TYR A 19 0.74 -4.75 -8.85
N CYS A 20 0.98 -4.26 -7.63
CA CYS A 20 1.82 -3.09 -7.40
C CYS A 20 3.26 -3.33 -7.85
N TYR A 21 3.82 -4.51 -7.57
CA TYR A 21 5.16 -4.85 -8.02
C TYR A 21 5.25 -5.00 -9.54
N PHE A 22 4.27 -5.66 -10.17
CA PHE A 22 4.22 -5.81 -11.62
C PHE A 22 4.15 -4.44 -12.32
N SER A 23 3.25 -3.55 -11.89
CA SER A 23 3.12 -2.21 -12.44
C SER A 23 4.40 -1.38 -12.27
N ALA A 24 5.04 -1.45 -11.09
CA ALA A 24 6.31 -0.78 -10.85
C ALA A 24 7.44 -1.35 -11.72
N ALA A 25 7.53 -2.69 -11.83
CA ALA A 25 8.56 -3.37 -12.63
C ALA A 25 8.40 -3.10 -14.13
N ALA A 26 7.17 -3.07 -14.63
CA ALA A 26 6.86 -2.73 -16.02
C ALA A 26 7.25 -1.27 -16.34
N THR A 27 7.09 -0.36 -15.38
CA THR A 27 7.41 1.06 -15.59
C THR A 27 8.90 1.38 -15.43
N LEU A 28 9.57 0.74 -14.47
CA LEU A 28 10.95 1.06 -14.06
C LEU A 28 11.90 -0.14 -14.30
N PHE A 29 11.80 -0.82 -15.43
CA PHE A 29 12.43 -2.12 -15.66
C PHE A 29 13.97 -2.16 -15.55
N ALA A 30 14.67 -1.04 -15.72
CA ALA A 30 16.13 -0.99 -15.69
C ALA A 30 16.72 -1.52 -14.36
N PRO A 31 17.80 -2.32 -14.37
CA PRO A 31 18.40 -2.88 -13.16
C PRO A 31 18.78 -1.81 -12.12
N GLU A 32 19.29 -0.67 -12.57
CA GLU A 32 19.74 0.47 -11.74
C GLU A 32 18.58 1.13 -10.99
N MET A 33 17.34 0.93 -11.46
CA MET A 33 16.13 1.47 -10.84
C MET A 33 15.52 0.54 -9.78
N ALA A 34 16.25 -0.48 -9.32
CA ALA A 34 15.75 -1.46 -8.36
C ALA A 34 15.19 -0.82 -7.07
N THR A 35 15.90 0.15 -6.50
CA THR A 35 15.44 0.87 -5.30
C THR A 35 14.16 1.64 -5.56
N ALA A 36 14.06 2.33 -6.71
CA ALA A 36 12.87 3.08 -7.09
C ALA A 36 11.66 2.15 -7.32
N ARG A 37 11.86 1.00 -7.98
CA ARG A 37 10.84 -0.07 -8.13
C ARG A 37 10.30 -0.55 -6.81
N MET A 38 11.20 -0.88 -5.89
CA MET A 38 10.80 -1.38 -4.57
C MET A 38 10.06 -0.31 -3.77
N SER A 39 10.49 0.96 -3.85
CA SER A 39 9.81 2.08 -3.22
C SER A 39 8.41 2.27 -3.79
N TRP A 40 8.27 2.27 -5.12
CA TRP A 40 6.96 2.39 -5.77
C TRP A 40 6.05 1.23 -5.42
N ALA A 41 6.51 -0.03 -5.54
CA ALA A 41 5.69 -1.19 -5.23
C ALA A 41 5.15 -1.15 -3.78
N LYS A 42 5.98 -0.77 -2.80
CA LYS A 42 5.57 -0.63 -1.40
C LYS A 42 4.56 0.50 -1.20
N ASN A 43 4.83 1.68 -1.78
CA ASN A 43 3.90 2.81 -1.72
C ASN A 43 2.56 2.45 -2.37
N GLY A 44 2.57 1.76 -3.51
CA GLY A 44 1.36 1.26 -4.16
C GLY A 44 0.55 0.35 -3.25
N VAL A 45 1.18 -0.58 -2.53
CA VAL A 45 0.49 -1.42 -1.54
C VAL A 45 -0.12 -0.57 -0.42
N LEU A 46 0.64 0.36 0.16
CA LEU A 46 0.13 1.23 1.23
C LEU A 46 -1.03 2.10 0.75
N THR A 47 -0.95 2.68 -0.44
CA THR A 47 -2.03 3.45 -1.04
C THR A 47 -3.29 2.60 -1.18
N THR A 48 -3.19 1.35 -1.65
CA THR A 48 -4.37 0.47 -1.74
C THR A 48 -4.94 0.07 -0.39
N VAL A 49 -4.09 -0.07 0.65
CA VAL A 49 -4.55 -0.35 2.02
C VAL A 49 -5.32 0.85 2.58
N VAL A 50 -4.81 2.07 2.38
CA VAL A 50 -5.49 3.30 2.82
C VAL A 50 -6.79 3.51 2.03
N ASP A 51 -6.78 3.32 0.71
CA ASP A 51 -7.97 3.34 -0.15
C ASP A 51 -9.08 2.41 0.39
N ASP A 52 -8.75 1.13 0.63
CA ASP A 52 -9.71 0.16 1.18
C ASP A 52 -10.18 0.54 2.60
N PHE A 53 -9.31 1.15 3.42
CA PHE A 53 -9.67 1.63 4.74
C PHE A 53 -10.69 2.77 4.67
N PHE A 54 -10.49 3.75 3.79
CA PHE A 54 -11.42 4.87 3.61
C PHE A 54 -12.73 4.48 2.94
N ASP A 55 -12.71 3.53 2.01
CA ASP A 55 -13.90 3.15 1.23
C ASP A 55 -14.84 2.21 1.98
N ILE A 56 -14.29 1.19 2.67
CA ILE A 56 -15.09 0.11 3.26
C ILE A 56 -14.65 -0.36 4.65
N GLY A 57 -13.41 -0.05 5.06
CA GLY A 57 -12.79 -0.66 6.25
C GLY A 57 -13.00 0.11 7.55
N GLY A 58 -12.91 1.43 7.50
CA GLY A 58 -12.83 2.31 8.67
C GLY A 58 -14.15 2.99 9.01
N SER A 59 -14.37 3.23 10.30
CA SER A 59 -15.41 4.14 10.78
C SER A 59 -14.99 5.60 10.60
N ARG A 60 -15.96 6.51 10.56
CA ARG A 60 -15.70 7.95 10.39
C ARG A 60 -14.67 8.49 11.41
N GLU A 61 -14.80 8.10 12.67
CA GLU A 61 -13.87 8.51 13.73
C GLU A 61 -12.44 8.03 13.44
N GLU A 62 -12.26 6.78 13.02
CA GLU A 62 -10.94 6.26 12.67
C GLU A 62 -10.34 6.97 11.44
N LEU A 63 -11.17 7.33 10.46
CA LEU A 63 -10.73 8.09 9.29
C LEU A 63 -10.30 9.51 9.67
N GLU A 64 -11.06 10.20 10.52
CA GLU A 64 -10.71 11.53 11.04
C GLU A 64 -9.41 11.47 11.86
N ASN A 65 -9.24 10.47 12.72
CA ASN A 65 -8.00 10.24 13.47
C ASN A 65 -6.80 9.97 12.56
N LEU A 66 -6.97 9.22 11.47
CA LEU A 66 -5.91 8.95 10.51
C LEU A 66 -5.53 10.21 9.72
N ILE A 67 -6.50 11.06 9.36
CA ILE A 67 -6.23 12.36 8.73
C ILE A 67 -5.42 13.25 9.67
N GLU A 68 -5.84 13.39 10.93
CA GLU A 68 -5.15 14.20 11.92
C GLU A 68 -3.72 13.71 12.17
N LEU A 69 -3.50 12.38 12.20
CA LEU A 69 -2.17 11.80 12.39
C LEU A 69 -1.17 12.13 11.27
N VAL A 70 -1.65 12.31 10.03
CA VAL A 70 -0.80 12.48 8.83
C VAL A 70 -0.59 13.96 8.46
N GLN A 71 -1.47 14.86 8.92
CA GLN A 71 -1.34 16.31 8.72
C GLN A 71 -0.20 16.92 9.54
#